data_AF-A0A2H0W223-F1
#
_entry.id   AF-A0A2H0W223-F1
#
_cell.length_a   1.000
_cell.length_b   1.000
_cell.length_c   1.000
_cell.angle_alpha   90.00
_cell.angle_beta   90.00
_cell.angle_gamma   90.00
#
_symmetry.space_group_name_H-M   'P 1'
#
loop_
_entity.id
_entity.type
_entity.pdbx_description
1 polymer ?
#
loop_
_entity_poly.entity_id
_entity_poly.type
_entity_poly.pdbx_seq_one_letter_code
_entity_poly.pdbx_strand_id
1 'polypeptide(L)' 'MKIVFIFILGLAILVGAIILNIIASYLGLLSWFEFLKNPQKAGVASYVWLFIIYPLGLGLIAYLAYRILNLT' A
#
# COMPACT_ATOMS: atom_id res chain seq x y z
N MET A 1 1.67 -26.07 1.40
CA MET A 1 1.09 -25.15 0.39
C MET A 1 0.58 -23.83 0.98
N LYS A 2 0.01 -23.77 2.21
CA LYS A 2 -0.47 -22.51 2.82
C LYS A 2 0.61 -21.42 3.01
N ILE A 3 1.84 -21.79 3.35
CA ILE A 3 2.96 -20.84 3.53
C ILE A 3 3.35 -20.17 2.21
N VAL A 4 3.40 -20.93 1.11
CA VAL A 4 3.69 -20.39 -0.23
C VAL A 4 2.61 -19.38 -0.64
N PHE A 5 1.34 -19.70 -0.37
CA PHE A 5 0.23 -18.77 -0.59
C PHE A 5 0.41 -17.45 0.17
N ILE A 6 0.68 -17.52 1.48
CA ILE A 6 0.89 -16.34 2.32
C ILE A 6 2.09 -15.54 1.83
N PHE A 7 3.17 -16.21 1.42
CA PHE A 7 4.36 -15.57 0.88
C PHE A 7 4.05 -14.79 -0.41
N ILE A 8 3.31 -15.38 -1.35
CA ILE A 8 2.93 -14.68 -2.60
C ILE A 8 1.98 -13.51 -2.30
N LEU A 9 1.04 -13.66 -1.36
CA LEU A 9 0.18 -12.56 -0.93
C LEU A 9 1.01 -11.40 -0.35
N GLY A 10 2.02 -11.72 0.47
CA GLY A 10 2.96 -10.75 1.00
C GLY A 10 3.76 -10.03 -0.09
N LEU A 11 4.22 -10.75 -1.12
CA LEU A 11 4.89 -10.16 -2.28
C LEU A 11 3.97 -9.20 -3.05
N ALA A 12 2.70 -9.56 -3.24
CA ALA A 12 1.74 -8.69 -3.91
C ALA A 12 1.51 -7.40 -3.13
N ILE A 13 1.34 -7.49 -1.80
CA ILE A 13 1.22 -6.32 -0.92
C ILE A 13 2.49 -5.46 -0.97
N LEU A 14 3.68 -6.06 -0.98
CA LEU A 14 4.95 -5.34 -1.07
C LEU A 14 5.05 -4.55 -2.38
N VAL A 15 4.78 -5.18 -3.52
CA VAL A 15 4.76 -4.50 -4.83
C VAL A 15 3.73 -3.38 -4.84
N GLY A 16 2.54 -3.64 -4.28
CA GLY A 16 1.50 -2.64 -4.14
C GLY A 16 1.91 -1.43 -3.31
N ALA A 17 2.58 -1.65 -2.17
CA ALA A 17 3.09 -0.60 -1.31
C ALA A 17 4.14 0.27 -2.02
N ILE A 18 5.02 -0.34 -2.84
CA ILE A 18 5.99 0.37 -3.67
C ILE A 18 5.27 1.28 -4.67
N ILE A 19 4.29 0.74 -5.40
CA ILE A 19 3.50 1.51 -6.38
C ILE A 19 2.79 2.68 -5.71
N LEU A 20 2.14 2.47 -4.56
CA LEU A 20 1.46 3.54 -3.83
C LEU A 20 2.42 4.62 -3.34
N ASN A 21 3.63 4.26 -2.89
CA ASN A 21 4.65 5.25 -2.53
C ASN A 21 5.12 6.07 -3.73
N ILE A 22 5.27 5.43 -4.90
CA ILE A 22 5.60 6.12 -6.15
C ILE A 22 4.49 7.11 -6.53
N ILE A 23 3.22 6.68 -6.46
CA ILE A 23 2.06 7.55 -6.73
C ILE A 23 2.02 8.73 -5.75
N ALA A 24 2.29 8.50 -4.46
CA ALA A 24 2.35 9.55 -3.45
C ALA A 24 3.36 10.64 -3.85
N SER A 25 4.57 10.22 -4.25
CA SER A 25 5.63 11.12 -4.71
C SER A 25 5.22 11.94 -5.94
N TYR A 26 4.61 11.30 -6.94
CA TYR A 26 4.09 12.00 -8.13
C TYR A 26 2.99 13.01 -7.81
N LEU A 27 2.18 12.76 -6.78
CA LEU A 27 1.11 13.65 -6.33
C LEU A 27 1.60 14.73 -5.34
N GLY A 28 2.89 14.74 -4.98
CA GLY A 28 3.44 15.64 -3.97
C GLY A 28 2.91 15.36 -2.55
N LEU A 29 2.45 14.14 -2.30
CA LEU A 29 1.95 13.67 -1.01
C LEU A 29 3.05 12.93 -0.25
N LEU A 30 3.00 12.98 1.08
CA LEU A 30 3.96 12.25 1.90
C LEU A 30 3.75 10.74 1.79
N SER A 31 4.87 10.02 1.64
CA SER A 31 4.95 8.58 1.88
C SER A 31 4.95 8.25 3.38
N TRP A 32 4.71 6.98 3.73
CA TRP A 32 4.82 6.52 5.12
C TRP A 32 6.20 6.78 5.72
N PHE A 33 7.26 6.64 4.93
CA PHE A 33 8.63 6.88 5.39
C PHE A 33 8.84 8.36 5.76
N GLU A 34 8.37 9.28 4.92
CA GLU A 34 8.49 10.72 5.18
C GLU A 34 7.59 11.17 6.32
N PHE A 35 6.37 10.63 6.39
CA PHE A 35 5.43 10.88 7.47
C PHE A 35 6.00 10.46 8.83
N LEU A 36 6.57 9.26 8.94
CA LEU A 36 7.19 8.79 10.19
C LEU A 36 8.41 9.62 10.59
N LYS A 37 9.15 10.15 9.61
CA LYS A 37 10.31 11.00 9.88
C LYS A 37 9.93 12.40 10.34
N ASN A 38 8.90 12.99 9.75
CA ASN A 38 8.44 14.34 10.11
C ASN A 38 6.94 14.52 9.88
N PRO A 39 6.08 14.05 10.81
CA PRO A 39 4.63 14.06 10.63
C PRO A 39 4.04 15.47 10.63
N GLN A 40 4.76 16.46 11.15
CA GLN A 40 4.33 17.87 11.18
C GLN A 40 4.27 18.50 9.79
N LYS A 41 4.96 17.91 8.80
CA LYS A 41 4.89 18.34 7.39
C LYS A 41 3.63 17.85 6.68
N ALA A 42 2.85 16.97 7.30
CA ALA A 42 1.68 16.37 6.67
C ALA A 42 0.51 17.36 6.62
N GLY A 43 0.14 17.76 5.40
CA GLY A 43 -1.14 18.43 5.16
C GLY A 43 -2.31 17.46 5.25
N VAL A 44 -3.54 18.00 5.32
CA VAL A 44 -4.79 17.20 5.37
C VAL A 44 -4.86 16.17 4.23
N ALA A 45 -4.43 16.55 3.02
CA ALA A 45 -4.39 15.64 1.88
C ALA A 45 -3.46 14.44 2.10
N SER A 46 -2.31 14.63 2.75
CA SER A 46 -1.40 13.52 3.09
C SER A 46 -1.97 12.61 4.19
N TYR A 47 -2.73 13.15 5.14
CA TYR A 47 -3.46 12.34 6.11
C TYR A 47 -4.53 11.47 5.44
N VAL A 48 -5.36 12.06 4.57
CA VAL A 48 -6.36 11.32 3.79
C VAL A 48 -5.68 10.24 2.93
N TRP A 49 -4.56 10.59 2.29
CA TRP A 49 -3.79 9.64 1.52
C TRP A 49 -3.31 8.46 2.36
N LEU A 50 -2.62 8.70 3.47
CA LEU A 50 -1.97 7.66 4.28
C LEU A 50 -2.94 6.80 5.08
N PHE A 51 -4.04 7.37 5.58
CA PHE A 51 -4.94 6.68 6.49
C PHE A 51 -6.23 6.18 5.83
N ILE A 52 -6.57 6.66 4.63
CA ILE A 52 -7.77 6.22 3.89
C ILE A 52 -7.38 5.59 2.56
N ILE A 53 -6.72 6.34 1.68
CA ILE A 53 -6.46 5.86 0.31
C ILE A 53 -5.43 4.72 0.30
N TYR A 54 -4.36 4.84 1.09
CA TYR A 54 -3.28 3.85 1.14
C TYR A 54 -3.76 2.49 1.68
N PRO A 55 -4.49 2.40 2.82
CA PRO A 55 -5.06 1.13 3.27
C PRO A 55 -6.07 0.53 2.30
N LEU A 56 -6.91 1.37 1.66
CA LEU A 56 -7.84 0.89 0.63
C LEU A 56 -7.10 0.31 -0.59
N GLY A 57 -6.04 0.99 -1.05
CA GLY A 57 -5.20 0.50 -2.14
C GLY A 57 -4.53 -0.83 -1.83
N LEU A 58 -3.94 -0.96 -0.64
CA LEU A 58 -3.36 -2.24 -0.19
C LEU A 58 -4.42 -3.34 -0.04
N GLY A 59 -5.60 -3.00 0.50
CA GLY A 59 -6.72 -3.92 0.60
C GLY A 59 -7.20 -4.43 -0.76
N LEU A 60 -7.28 -3.54 -1.76
CA LEU A 60 -7.60 -3.92 -3.14
C LEU A 60 -6.55 -4.86 -3.73
N ILE A 61 -5.25 -4.55 -3.54
CA ILE A 61 -4.16 -5.39 -4.02
C ILE A 61 -4.19 -6.77 -3.36
N ALA A 62 -4.41 -6.82 -2.04
CA ALA A 62 -4.56 -8.08 -1.30
C ALA A 62 -5.78 -8.88 -1.79
N TYR A 63 -6.92 -8.22 -2.00
CA TYR A 63 -8.13 -8.86 -2.53
C TYR A 63 -7.91 -9.44 -3.94
N LEU A 64 -7.30 -8.68 -4.84
CA LEU A 64 -7.00 -9.13 -6.20
C LEU A 64 -6.01 -10.31 -6.19
N ALA A 65 -4.93 -10.21 -5.42
CA ALA A 65 -3.94 -11.27 -5.30
C ALA A 65 -4.56 -12.54 -4.69
N TYR A 66 -5.36 -12.41 -3.62
CA TYR A 66 -6.10 -13.52 -3.02
C TYR A 66 -7.02 -14.17 -4.05
N ARG A 67 -7.80 -13.38 -4.80
CA ARG A 67 -8.73 -13.87 -5.81
C ARG A 67 -8.01 -14.62 -6.93
N ILE A 68 -6.90 -14.09 -7.44
CA ILE A 68 -6.10 -14.75 -8.48
C ILE A 68 -5.55 -16.08 -7.96
N LEU A 69 -4.90 -16.06 -6.79
CA LEU A 69 -4.29 -17.26 -6.20
C LEU A 69 -5.31 -18.35 -5.83
N ASN A 70 -6.55 -17.98 -5.50
CA ASN A 70 -7.61 -18.93 -5.13
C ASN A 70 -8.43 -19.41 -6.33
N LEU A 71 -8.28 -18.77 -7.50
CA LEU A 71 -8.81 -19.24 -8.78
C LEU A 71 -7.87 -20.22 -9.50
N THR A 72 -6.63 -20.35 -9.01
CA THR A 72 -5.60 -21.27 -9.53
C THR A 72 -5.51 -22.49 -8.62
#